data_AF-A0A455UHM0-F1
#
_entry.id   AF-A0A455UHM0-F1
#
_cell.length_a   1.000
_cell.length_b   1.000
_cell.length_c   1.000
_cell.angle_alpha   90.00
_cell.angle_beta   90.00
_cell.angle_gamma   90.00
#
_symmetry.space_group_name_H-M   'P 1'
#
loop_
_entity.id
_entity.type
_entity.pdbx_description
1 polymer ?
#
loop_
_entity_poly.entity_id
_entity_poly.type
_entity_poly.pdbx_seq_one_letter_code
_entity_poly.pdbx_strand_id
1 'polypeptide(L)'
;MPHKRNPVRSALIRAAAKQVHGHTSVLINAAAQPLERGLGEWHAEWAPLMESALLVEGALEQVAVLLEGLEVNPANMWRNLAATGGGIMAEPVARLLAPTLGADRAKAVSAEAAETARLQVRAYADVLADQPEIKGIVDADALRKACDPALYLGSSSAQVIRTKKWLENN
;
A
#
# COMPACT_ATOMS: atom_id res chain seq x y z
N MET A 1 8.18 12.56 24.83
CA MET A 1 7.70 11.33 25.51
C MET A 1 8.08 10.13 24.66
N PRO A 2 8.39 8.97 25.24
CA PRO A 2 8.86 7.79 24.51
C PRO A 2 7.95 7.35 23.35
N HIS A 3 6.64 7.59 23.47
CA HIS A 3 5.64 7.28 22.43
C HIS A 3 5.41 8.42 21.42
N LYS A 4 5.94 9.63 21.63
CA LYS A 4 5.70 10.81 20.77
C LYS A 4 6.71 10.84 19.62
N ARG A 5 6.60 9.86 18.72
CA ARG A 5 7.37 9.76 17.47
C ARG A 5 6.57 10.38 16.31
N ASN A 6 6.46 11.71 16.29
CA ASN A 6 5.73 12.40 15.22
C ASN A 6 6.44 12.20 13.87
N PRO A 7 5.72 11.92 12.77
CA PRO A 7 6.31 11.76 11.44
C PRO A 7 6.62 13.13 10.80
N VAL A 8 7.47 13.93 11.46
CA VAL A 8 7.74 15.33 11.08
C VAL A 8 8.29 15.43 9.66
N ARG A 9 9.21 14.54 9.28
CA ARG A 9 9.76 14.51 7.91
C ARG A 9 8.69 14.27 6.86
N SER A 10 7.82 13.27 7.07
CA SER A 10 6.67 13.02 6.18
C SER A 10 5.72 14.22 6.12
N ALA A 11 5.54 14.93 7.24
CA ALA A 11 4.72 16.15 7.27
C ALA A 11 5.34 17.28 6.44
N LEU A 12 6.66 17.49 6.52
CA LEU A 12 7.39 18.48 5.71
C LEU A 12 7.32 18.14 4.22
N ILE A 13 7.57 16.88 3.84
CA ILE A 13 7.45 16.41 2.45
C ILE A 13 6.04 16.67 1.91
N ARG A 14 5.01 16.31 2.70
CA ARG A 14 3.61 16.52 2.30
C ARG A 14 3.25 18.01 2.21
N ALA A 15 3.78 18.85 3.08
CA ALA A 15 3.55 20.30 3.04
C ALA A 15 4.19 20.94 1.81
N ALA A 16 5.42 20.55 1.47
CA ALA A 16 6.09 21.00 0.24
C ALA A 16 5.30 20.58 -1.01
N ALA A 17 4.89 19.31 -1.10
CA ALA A 17 4.09 18.82 -2.23
C ALA A 17 2.79 19.60 -2.45
N LYS A 18 2.09 19.96 -1.36
CA LYS A 18 0.86 20.76 -1.44
C LYS A 18 1.10 22.20 -1.91
N GLN A 19 2.18 22.83 -1.44
CA GLN A 19 2.53 24.20 -1.84
C GLN A 19 2.96 24.24 -3.31
N VAL A 20 3.82 23.32 -3.74
CA VAL A 20 4.22 23.17 -5.15
C VAL A 20 3.00 22.99 -6.04
N HIS A 21 2.03 22.17 -5.65
CA HIS A 21 0.78 22.01 -6.41
C HIS A 21 -0.01 23.32 -6.56
N GLY A 22 -0.06 24.13 -5.50
CA GLY A 22 -0.64 25.48 -5.56
C GLY A 22 0.13 26.40 -6.52
N HIS A 23 1.45 26.40 -6.45
CA HIS A 23 2.32 27.18 -7.34
C HIS A 23 2.15 26.77 -8.81
N THR A 24 2.02 25.48 -9.10
CA THR A 24 1.73 24.99 -10.47
C THR A 24 0.47 25.63 -11.04
N SER A 25 -0.56 25.85 -10.22
CA SER A 25 -1.79 26.49 -10.67
C SER A 25 -1.56 27.96 -11.06
N VAL A 26 -0.74 28.69 -10.30
CA VAL A 26 -0.37 30.07 -10.65
C VAL A 26 0.42 30.10 -11.95
N LEU A 27 1.42 29.22 -12.10
CA LEU A 27 2.27 29.15 -13.28
C LEU A 27 1.49 28.78 -14.56
N ILE A 28 0.55 27.83 -14.48
CA ILE A 28 -0.29 27.45 -15.62
C ILE A 28 -1.19 28.61 -16.04
N ASN A 29 -1.78 29.34 -15.08
CA ASN A 29 -2.62 30.50 -15.40
C ASN A 29 -1.81 31.67 -15.99
N ALA A 30 -0.54 31.81 -15.61
CA ALA A 30 0.37 32.81 -16.17
C ALA A 30 0.87 32.47 -17.60
N ALA A 31 0.74 31.22 -18.04
CA ALA A 31 1.30 30.77 -19.32
C ALA A 31 0.71 31.47 -20.55
N ALA A 32 -0.52 31.97 -20.48
CA ALA A 32 -1.17 32.71 -21.56
C ALA A 32 -0.74 34.18 -21.57
N GLN A 33 0.51 34.45 -21.92
CA GLN A 33 1.05 35.81 -21.96
C GLN A 33 0.59 36.58 -23.22
N PRO A 34 0.08 37.82 -23.09
CA PRO A 34 -0.33 38.62 -24.24
C PRO A 34 0.86 39.26 -24.99
N LEU A 35 0.72 39.33 -26.33
CA LEU A 35 1.61 40.03 -27.26
C LEU A 35 3.09 39.65 -27.08
N GLU A 36 4.00 40.61 -27.08
CA GLU A 36 5.45 40.38 -26.97
C GLU A 36 5.92 40.23 -25.51
N ARG A 37 5.10 40.59 -24.50
CA ARG A 37 5.44 40.49 -23.07
C ARG A 37 4.21 40.70 -22.16
N GLY A 38 3.85 39.67 -21.40
CA GLY A 38 2.76 39.75 -20.41
C GLY A 38 3.10 40.65 -19.23
N LEU A 39 2.28 41.68 -19.00
CA LEU A 39 2.45 42.62 -17.88
C LEU A 39 1.56 42.19 -16.71
N GLY A 40 2.12 41.30 -15.90
CA GLY A 40 1.46 40.76 -14.70
C GLY A 40 1.61 39.24 -14.68
N GLU A 41 1.33 38.60 -15.81
CA GLU A 41 1.53 37.16 -16.01
C GLU A 41 3.00 36.79 -15.82
N TRP A 42 3.92 37.47 -16.53
CA TRP A 42 5.36 37.24 -16.37
C TRP A 42 5.83 37.46 -14.93
N HIS A 43 5.32 38.48 -14.25
CA HIS A 43 5.71 38.81 -12.86
C HIS A 43 5.17 37.78 -11.87
N ALA A 44 3.98 37.21 -12.14
CA ALA A 44 3.34 36.20 -11.31
C ALA A 44 4.12 34.87 -11.30
N GLU A 45 5.01 34.64 -12.26
CA GLU A 45 5.81 33.41 -12.34
C GLU A 45 6.97 33.38 -11.34
N TRP A 46 7.52 34.54 -10.96
CA TRP A 46 8.84 34.62 -10.32
C TRP A 46 8.88 33.92 -8.96
N ALA A 47 8.00 34.29 -8.04
CA ALA A 47 7.98 33.70 -6.70
C ALA A 47 7.54 32.22 -6.72
N PRO A 48 6.42 31.83 -7.37
CA PRO A 48 5.99 30.43 -7.40
C PRO A 48 7.02 29.49 -8.02
N LEU A 49 7.75 29.92 -9.06
CA LEU A 49 8.80 29.11 -9.66
C LEU A 49 9.97 28.90 -8.69
N MET A 50 10.51 29.99 -8.13
CA MET A 50 11.66 29.94 -7.22
C MET A 50 11.33 29.20 -5.92
N GLU A 51 10.18 29.50 -5.32
CA GLU A 51 9.74 28.83 -4.10
C GLU A 51 9.46 27.35 -4.33
N SER A 52 8.92 26.96 -5.51
CA SER A 52 8.75 25.54 -5.84
C SER A 52 10.08 24.79 -5.90
N ALA A 53 11.12 25.40 -6.47
CA ALA A 53 12.45 24.79 -6.51
C ALA A 53 12.99 24.56 -5.09
N LEU A 54 12.91 25.57 -4.22
CA LEU A 54 13.35 25.48 -2.82
C LEU A 54 12.54 24.45 -2.01
N LEU A 55 11.22 24.38 -2.23
CA LEU A 55 10.35 23.41 -1.56
C LEU A 55 10.67 21.97 -1.98
N VAL A 56 10.96 21.75 -3.27
CA VAL A 56 11.36 20.43 -3.78
C VAL A 56 12.72 20.03 -3.23
N GLU A 57 13.70 20.94 -3.23
CA GLU A 57 15.02 20.71 -2.64
C GLU A 57 14.89 20.28 -1.16
N GLY A 58 14.20 21.10 -0.35
CA GLY A 58 13.98 20.77 1.06
C GLY A 58 13.21 19.46 1.25
N ALA A 59 12.24 19.14 0.39
CA ALA A 59 11.53 17.86 0.44
C ALA A 59 12.46 16.68 0.13
N LEU A 60 13.35 16.81 -0.86
CA LEU A 60 14.33 15.77 -1.22
C LEU A 60 15.32 15.51 -0.08
N GLU A 61 15.80 16.56 0.60
CA GLU A 61 16.62 16.41 1.80
C GLU A 61 15.88 15.62 2.90
N GLN A 62 14.59 15.92 3.13
CA GLN A 62 13.80 15.18 4.11
C GLN A 62 13.54 13.73 3.68
N VAL A 63 13.37 13.47 2.37
CA VAL A 63 13.20 12.12 1.82
C VAL A 63 14.46 11.29 2.05
N ALA A 64 15.65 11.83 1.75
CA ALA A 64 16.91 11.11 1.95
C ALA A 64 17.06 10.62 3.40
N VAL A 65 16.91 11.53 4.37
CA VAL A 65 17.03 11.17 5.79
C VAL A 65 15.90 10.25 6.26
N LEU A 66 14.69 10.40 5.71
CA LEU A 66 13.58 9.49 6.02
C LEU A 66 13.89 8.07 5.55
N LEU A 67 14.41 7.90 4.34
CA LEU A 67 14.70 6.59 3.76
C LEU A 67 15.90 5.91 4.44
N GLU A 68 16.95 6.67 4.77
CA GLU A 68 18.13 6.16 5.50
C GLU A 68 17.78 5.69 6.92
N GLY A 69 16.88 6.39 7.59
CA GLY A 69 16.47 6.11 8.97
C GLY A 69 15.17 5.31 9.11
N LEU A 70 14.63 4.74 8.03
CA LEU A 70 13.33 4.08 8.06
C LEU A 70 13.38 2.76 8.84
N GLU A 71 12.69 2.72 9.98
CA GLU A 71 12.52 1.50 10.77
C GLU A 71 11.31 0.69 10.27
N VAL A 72 11.54 -0.48 9.68
CA VAL A 72 10.49 -1.44 9.33
C VAL A 72 10.29 -2.41 10.50
N ASN A 73 9.04 -2.67 10.89
CA ASN A 73 8.70 -3.63 11.94
C ASN A 73 7.91 -4.83 11.36
N PRO A 74 8.61 -5.92 10.95
CA PRO A 74 7.97 -7.09 10.37
C PRO A 74 6.96 -7.76 11.30
N ALA A 75 7.22 -7.78 12.62
CA ALA A 75 6.30 -8.38 13.59
C ALA A 75 4.95 -7.63 13.63
N ASN A 76 4.98 -6.30 13.58
CA ASN A 76 3.76 -5.50 13.47
C ASN A 76 3.07 -5.67 12.11
N MET A 77 3.84 -5.83 11.02
CA MET A 77 3.26 -6.13 9.70
C MET A 77 2.48 -7.46 9.73
N TRP A 78 3.09 -8.51 10.30
CA TRP A 78 2.44 -9.81 10.50
C TRP A 78 1.19 -9.71 11.38
N ARG A 79 1.27 -8.99 12.50
CA ARG A 79 0.11 -8.75 13.37
C ARG A 79 -1.02 -8.03 12.62
N ASN A 80 -0.70 -7.05 11.80
CA ASN A 80 -1.69 -6.31 11.02
C ASN A 80 -2.35 -7.19 9.94
N LEU A 81 -1.59 -8.09 9.29
CA LEU A 81 -2.16 -9.09 8.38
C LEU A 81 -3.15 -10.02 9.10
N ALA A 82 -2.84 -10.39 10.34
CA ALA A 82 -3.70 -11.22 11.18
C ALA A 82 -4.93 -10.48 11.74
N ALA A 83 -5.03 -9.15 11.61
CA ALA A 83 -6.09 -8.34 12.24
C ALA A 83 -7.52 -8.70 11.77
N THR A 84 -7.65 -9.36 10.61
CA THR A 84 -8.92 -9.87 10.07
C THR A 84 -9.22 -11.31 10.48
N GLY A 85 -8.44 -11.89 11.42
CA GLY A 85 -8.51 -13.31 11.76
C GLY A 85 -7.98 -14.24 10.67
N GLY A 86 -7.40 -13.69 9.60
CA GLY A 86 -6.99 -14.42 8.38
C GLY A 86 -7.92 -14.22 7.19
N GLY A 87 -9.04 -13.50 7.35
CA GLY A 87 -10.02 -13.23 6.28
C GLY A 87 -9.45 -12.47 5.06
N ILE A 88 -8.32 -11.77 5.21
CA ILE A 88 -7.57 -11.20 4.07
C ILE A 88 -7.17 -12.27 3.02
N MET A 89 -7.14 -13.54 3.42
CA MET A 89 -6.80 -14.70 2.59
C MET A 89 -8.03 -15.38 1.97
N ALA A 90 -9.20 -14.75 1.97
CA ALA A 90 -10.42 -15.34 1.41
C ALA A 90 -10.29 -15.73 -0.08
N GLU A 91 -9.63 -14.90 -0.90
CA GLU A 91 -9.48 -15.17 -2.33
C GLU A 91 -8.65 -16.45 -2.64
N PRO A 92 -7.40 -16.61 -2.12
CA PRO A 92 -6.63 -17.84 -2.36
C PRO A 92 -7.32 -19.08 -1.78
N VAL A 93 -8.05 -18.96 -0.66
CA VAL A 93 -8.87 -20.06 -0.12
C VAL A 93 -10.01 -20.40 -1.07
N ALA A 94 -10.80 -19.43 -1.53
CA ALA A 94 -11.88 -19.69 -2.48
C ALA A 94 -11.35 -20.33 -3.77
N ARG A 95 -10.16 -19.93 -4.24
CA ARG A 95 -9.50 -20.54 -5.39
C ARG A 95 -9.11 -22.00 -5.14
N LEU A 96 -8.58 -22.32 -3.96
CA LEU A 96 -8.27 -23.69 -3.55
C LEU A 96 -9.52 -24.57 -3.48
N LEU A 97 -10.63 -24.02 -2.98
CA LEU A 97 -11.88 -24.76 -2.77
C LEU A 97 -12.73 -24.92 -4.04
N ALA A 98 -12.55 -24.04 -5.04
CA ALA A 98 -13.39 -24.00 -6.24
C ALA A 98 -13.44 -25.32 -7.03
N PRO A 99 -12.35 -26.09 -7.21
CA PRO A 99 -12.40 -27.39 -7.88
C PRO A 99 -13.29 -28.43 -7.17
N THR A 100 -13.47 -28.30 -5.86
CA THR A 100 -14.23 -29.25 -5.03
C THR A 100 -15.68 -28.80 -4.85
N LEU A 101 -15.90 -27.52 -4.58
CA LEU A 101 -17.21 -26.98 -4.20
C LEU A 101 -17.93 -26.21 -5.32
N GLY A 102 -17.21 -25.89 -6.40
CA GLY A 102 -17.65 -24.89 -7.37
C GLY A 102 -17.35 -23.45 -6.91
N ALA A 103 -17.19 -22.55 -7.86
CA ALA A 103 -16.68 -21.19 -7.60
C ALA A 103 -17.57 -20.38 -6.63
N ASP A 104 -18.90 -20.44 -6.80
CA ASP A 104 -19.82 -19.64 -5.98
C ASP A 104 -19.90 -20.16 -4.55
N ARG A 105 -19.98 -21.49 -4.36
CA ARG A 105 -19.98 -22.07 -3.02
C ARG A 105 -18.64 -21.89 -2.31
N ALA A 106 -17.52 -22.03 -3.02
CA ALA A 106 -16.19 -21.79 -2.46
C ALA A 106 -16.04 -20.36 -1.91
N LYS A 107 -16.54 -19.35 -2.64
CA LYS A 107 -16.57 -17.96 -2.15
C LYS A 107 -17.47 -17.79 -0.93
N ALA A 108 -18.67 -18.39 -0.95
CA ALA A 108 -19.62 -18.32 0.17
C ALA A 108 -19.03 -18.92 1.45
N VAL A 109 -18.52 -20.15 1.38
CA VAL A 109 -17.89 -20.84 2.53
C VAL A 109 -16.68 -20.06 3.05
N SER A 110 -15.86 -19.55 2.14
CA SER A 110 -14.69 -18.74 2.49
C SER A 110 -15.10 -17.47 3.25
N ALA A 111 -16.14 -16.77 2.81
CA ALA A 111 -16.66 -15.57 3.47
C ALA A 111 -17.32 -15.89 4.83
N GLU A 112 -18.14 -16.93 4.90
CA GLU A 112 -18.79 -17.42 6.13
C GLU A 112 -17.74 -17.78 7.20
N ALA A 113 -16.69 -18.49 6.80
CA ALA A 113 -15.58 -18.85 7.69
C ALA A 113 -14.76 -17.63 8.12
N ALA A 114 -14.59 -16.61 7.26
CA ALA A 114 -13.85 -15.41 7.61
C ALA A 114 -14.60 -14.59 8.65
N GLU A 115 -15.93 -14.45 8.50
CA GLU A 115 -16.76 -13.76 9.49
C GLU A 115 -16.82 -14.53 10.81
N THR A 116 -16.92 -15.86 10.75
CA THR A 116 -16.87 -16.72 11.95
C THR A 116 -15.53 -16.57 12.68
N ALA A 117 -14.40 -16.61 11.96
CA ALA A 117 -13.07 -16.41 12.52
C ALA A 117 -12.93 -15.04 13.21
N ARG A 118 -13.48 -13.99 12.59
CA ARG A 118 -13.50 -12.63 13.14
C ARG A 118 -14.33 -12.52 14.42
N LEU A 119 -15.55 -13.09 14.43
CA LEU A 119 -16.46 -13.02 15.57
C LEU A 119 -15.98 -13.88 16.76
N GLN A 120 -15.43 -15.06 16.48
CA GLN A 120 -15.01 -16.01 17.51
C GLN A 120 -13.54 -15.88 17.92
N VAL A 121 -12.78 -14.98 17.27
CA VAL A 121 -11.33 -14.80 17.49
C VAL A 121 -10.59 -16.13 17.34
N ARG A 122 -10.89 -16.84 16.25
CA ARG A 122 -10.26 -18.12 15.88
C ARG A 122 -9.43 -17.95 14.62
N ALA A 123 -8.43 -18.81 14.44
CA ALA A 123 -7.67 -18.82 13.19
C ALA A 123 -8.58 -19.23 12.03
N TYR A 124 -8.55 -18.46 10.94
CA TYR A 124 -9.36 -18.72 9.75
C TYR A 124 -9.18 -20.14 9.18
N ALA A 125 -7.94 -20.65 9.18
CA ALA A 125 -7.64 -22.02 8.75
C ALA A 125 -8.36 -23.08 9.59
N ASP A 126 -8.46 -22.88 10.91
CA ASP A 126 -9.13 -23.83 11.81
C ASP A 126 -10.65 -23.81 11.58
N VAL A 127 -11.22 -22.62 11.39
CA VAL A 127 -12.66 -22.48 11.08
C VAL A 127 -13.00 -23.15 9.76
N LEU A 128 -12.15 -23.00 8.74
CA LEU A 128 -12.31 -23.69 7.45
C LEU A 128 -12.19 -25.21 7.60
N ALA A 129 -11.23 -25.69 8.40
CA ALA A 129 -11.03 -27.13 8.62
C ALA A 129 -12.21 -27.79 9.37
N ASP A 130 -12.96 -27.01 10.16
CA ASP A 130 -14.17 -27.47 10.84
C ASP A 130 -15.41 -27.51 9.94
N GLN A 131 -15.39 -26.87 8.76
CA GLN A 131 -16.54 -26.83 7.86
C GLN A 131 -16.88 -28.23 7.33
N PRO A 132 -18.13 -28.71 7.43
CA PRO A 132 -18.51 -30.05 6.98
C PRO A 132 -18.19 -30.35 5.52
N GLU A 133 -18.28 -29.33 4.65
CA GLU A 133 -18.00 -29.43 3.21
C GLU A 133 -16.50 -29.48 2.88
N ILE A 134 -15.63 -29.17 3.85
CA ILE A 134 -14.17 -29.11 3.68
C ILE A 134 -13.49 -30.25 4.46
N LYS A 135 -13.99 -30.54 5.66
CA LYS A 135 -13.41 -31.48 6.62
C LYS A 135 -13.25 -32.88 6.02
N GLY A 136 -12.00 -33.32 5.92
CA GLY A 136 -11.64 -34.64 5.37
C GLY A 136 -11.68 -34.74 3.85
N ILE A 137 -12.07 -33.67 3.14
CA ILE A 137 -12.06 -33.60 1.68
C ILE A 137 -10.84 -32.82 1.21
N VAL A 138 -10.56 -31.68 1.85
CA VAL A 138 -9.38 -30.85 1.53
C VAL A 138 -8.30 -31.09 2.57
N ASP A 139 -7.07 -31.26 2.11
CA ASP A 139 -5.92 -31.43 2.98
C ASP A 139 -5.71 -30.21 3.90
N ALA A 140 -5.46 -30.49 5.18
CA ALA A 140 -5.29 -29.47 6.21
C ALA A 140 -4.02 -28.62 5.98
N ASP A 141 -2.96 -29.22 5.43
CA ASP A 141 -1.75 -28.47 5.09
C ASP A 141 -1.97 -27.53 3.90
N ALA A 142 -2.69 -27.99 2.86
CA ALA A 142 -3.12 -27.15 1.75
C ALA A 142 -3.98 -25.95 2.21
N LEU A 143 -4.92 -26.16 3.13
CA LEU A 143 -5.71 -25.07 3.74
C LEU A 143 -4.84 -24.07 4.49
N ARG A 144 -3.90 -24.56 5.32
CA ARG A 144 -2.96 -23.68 6.04
C ARG A 144 -2.11 -22.85 5.09
N LYS A 145 -1.58 -23.46 4.03
CA LYS A 145 -0.82 -22.75 2.99
C LYS A 145 -1.66 -21.71 2.26
N ALA A 146 -2.91 -22.02 1.91
CA ALA A 146 -3.81 -21.04 1.29
C ALA A 146 -4.16 -19.87 2.23
N CYS A 147 -4.08 -20.08 3.54
CA CYS A 147 -4.27 -19.06 4.57
C CYS A 147 -2.97 -18.30 4.93
N ASP A 148 -1.82 -18.58 4.32
CA ASP A 148 -0.55 -17.92 4.62
C ASP A 148 -0.31 -16.71 3.70
N PRO A 149 -0.36 -15.46 4.21
CA PRO A 149 -0.10 -14.26 3.43
C PRO A 149 1.29 -14.24 2.75
N ALA A 150 2.30 -14.90 3.31
CA ALA A 150 3.63 -14.96 2.69
C ALA A 150 3.67 -15.78 1.39
N LEU A 151 2.67 -16.64 1.17
CA LEU A 151 2.54 -17.42 -0.06
C LEU A 151 1.69 -16.70 -1.12
N TYR A 152 1.12 -15.54 -0.80
CA TYR A 152 0.21 -14.80 -1.67
C TYR A 152 0.71 -13.39 -2.02
N LEU A 153 1.98 -13.32 -2.41
CA LEU A 153 2.67 -12.07 -2.75
C LEU A 153 2.54 -11.68 -4.24
N GLY A 154 1.86 -12.50 -5.05
CA GLY A 154 1.68 -12.24 -6.48
C GLY A 154 3.01 -11.97 -7.20
N SER A 155 3.10 -10.82 -7.88
CA SER A 155 4.30 -10.41 -8.62
C SER A 155 5.21 -9.47 -7.84
N SER A 156 5.02 -9.25 -6.53
CA SER A 156 5.77 -8.26 -5.74
C SER A 156 7.29 -8.42 -5.87
N SER A 157 7.83 -9.62 -5.70
CA SER A 157 9.27 -9.87 -5.84
C SER A 157 9.78 -9.59 -7.25
N ALA A 158 9.02 -9.98 -8.27
CA ALA A 158 9.38 -9.73 -9.67
C ALA A 158 9.42 -8.22 -9.99
N GLN A 159 8.50 -7.43 -9.42
CA GLN A 159 8.48 -5.97 -9.57
C GLN A 159 9.72 -5.33 -8.90
N VAL A 160 10.06 -5.75 -7.69
CA VAL A 160 11.27 -5.27 -6.99
C VAL A 160 12.54 -5.58 -7.79
N ILE A 161 12.67 -6.82 -8.29
CA ILE A 161 13.81 -7.24 -9.12
C ILE A 161 13.89 -6.41 -10.39
N ARG A 162 12.76 -6.15 -11.06
CA ARG A 162 12.72 -5.34 -12.27
C ARG A 162 13.22 -3.91 -12.01
N THR A 163 12.76 -3.28 -10.93
CA THR A 163 13.20 -1.91 -10.57
C THR A 163 14.70 -1.87 -10.25
N LYS A 164 15.22 -2.84 -9.49
CA LYS A 164 16.65 -2.94 -9.20
C LYS A 164 17.49 -3.06 -10.47
N LYS A 165 17.11 -3.98 -11.36
CA LYS A 165 17.80 -4.15 -12.65
C LYS A 165 17.78 -2.87 -13.49
N TRP A 166 16.68 -2.12 -13.46
CA TRP A 166 16.61 -0.86 -14.20
C TRP A 166 17.58 0.19 -13.63
N LEU A 167 17.68 0.31 -12.31
CA LEU A 167 18.61 1.22 -11.61
C LEU A 167 20.09 0.84 -11.78
N GLU A 168 20.41 -0.43 -12.01
CA GLU A 168 21.78 -0.89 -12.23
C GLU A 168 22.26 -0.70 -13.68
N ASN A 169 21.32 -0.58 -14.64
CA ASN A 169 21.60 -0.50 -16.07
C ASN A 169 21.40 0.91 -16.67
N ASN A 170 21.01 1.90 -15.85
CA ASN A 170 20.86 3.32 -16.22
C ASN A 170 21.57 4.18 -15.18
#